data_AF-A0A3L7XSB1-F1
#
_entry.id   AF-A0A3L7XSB1-F1
#
_cell.length_a   1.000
_cell.length_b   1.000
_cell.length_c   1.000
_cell.angle_alpha   90.00
_cell.angle_beta   90.00
_cell.angle_gamma   90.00
#
_symmetry.space_group_name_H-M   'P 1'
#
loop_
_entity.id
_entity.type
_entity.pdbx_description
1 polymer ?
#
loop_
_entity_poly.entity_id
_entity_poly.type
_entity_poly.pdbx_seq_one_letter_code
_entity_poly.pdbx_strand_id
1 'polypeptide(L)'
;DVALVVVSRWRRGVPWWRGGVDHTSHRLVQMGLSHRRAVIALYVVTAVLGLLATAVAYVVTRQLAWVLALSLGAVALLLIYLLEHLWPGAQPGAWRVNLRVAVIGGGAELLPVLEACVTLGRHVSVLLTPAGKNALGWRDIDSERLQQLAVRLSEAPSAAQLLMQSARPLGSALRDQCEVLNSALRMRGRLLANQLAVGAAGPILTASADAMQALQETDLIVIAGDLHENVLATLSLPEVARELRRSKRPRVLVHANPPAALALLKAAGVADVVTHAVAPAQLDGLWYSVTDVADSAQVAQALHVIWVECTKVRGTPQPLAGWALG
;
A
#
# COMPACT_ATOMS: atom_id res chain seq x y z
N ASP A 1 -9.01 18.60 22.89
CA ASP A 1 -9.01 17.55 21.85
C ASP A 1 -9.42 18.09 20.48
N VAL A 2 -10.67 18.57 20.29
CA VAL A 2 -11.12 19.11 18.98
C VAL A 2 -10.21 20.21 18.42
N ALA A 3 -9.85 21.22 19.21
CA ALA A 3 -8.94 22.29 18.78
C ALA A 3 -7.56 21.75 18.34
N LEU A 4 -7.06 20.71 19.01
CA LEU A 4 -5.80 20.05 18.69
C LEU A 4 -5.90 19.27 17.38
N VAL A 5 -7.01 18.56 17.14
CA VAL A 5 -7.28 17.88 15.87
C VAL A 5 -7.31 18.88 14.71
N VAL A 6 -7.95 20.04 14.90
CA VAL A 6 -8.00 21.12 13.90
C VAL A 6 -6.60 21.65 13.59
N VAL A 7 -5.81 22.02 14.60
CA VAL A 7 -4.43 22.54 14.41
C VAL A 7 -3.53 21.48 13.76
N SER A 8 -3.59 20.23 14.23
CA SER A 8 -2.80 19.12 13.70
C SER A 8 -3.20 18.78 12.25
N ARG A 9 -4.47 18.88 11.87
CA ARG A 9 -4.93 18.68 10.48
C ARG A 9 -4.55 19.83 9.57
N TRP A 10 -4.64 21.06 10.07
CA TRP A 10 -4.20 22.25 9.35
C TRP A 10 -2.70 22.19 9.02
N ARG A 11 -1.86 21.80 10.00
CA ARG A 11 -0.40 21.58 9.77
C ARG A 11 -0.11 20.49 8.75
N ARG A 12 -1.01 19.50 8.61
CA ARG A 12 -0.89 18.35 7.69
C ARG A 12 -1.61 18.55 6.35
N GLY A 13 -2.20 19.73 6.09
CA GLY A 13 -2.94 20.00 4.85
C GLY A 13 -4.25 19.22 4.69
N VAL A 14 -4.81 18.66 5.78
CA VAL A 14 -6.04 17.85 5.75
C VAL A 14 -7.26 18.74 6.05
N PRO A 15 -8.35 18.70 5.25
CA PRO A 15 -9.58 19.44 5.52
C PRO A 15 -10.17 19.13 6.89
N TRP A 16 -10.38 20.16 7.73
CA TRP A 16 -10.84 20.00 9.12
C TRP A 16 -12.33 19.66 9.24
N TRP A 17 -13.14 19.97 8.22
CA TRP A 17 -14.60 19.73 8.21
C TRP A 17 -15.03 18.30 7.86
N ARG A 18 -14.10 17.39 7.51
CA ARG A 18 -14.42 15.95 7.33
C ARG A 18 -14.46 15.25 8.69
N GLY A 19 -15.59 14.62 9.03
CA GLY A 19 -15.66 13.74 10.20
C GLY A 19 -14.57 12.67 10.15
N GLY A 20 -13.81 12.50 11.23
CA GLY A 20 -12.73 11.52 11.24
C GLY A 20 -12.31 11.07 12.62
N VAL A 21 -11.38 10.11 12.63
CA VAL A 21 -11.12 9.19 13.74
C VAL A 21 -9.84 9.58 14.50
N ASP A 22 -9.47 10.87 14.46
CA ASP A 22 -8.12 11.35 14.87
C ASP A 22 -8.04 11.87 16.31
N HIS A 23 -9.09 11.61 17.10
CA HIS A 23 -9.19 11.98 18.50
C HIS A 23 -8.15 11.23 19.35
N THR A 24 -7.75 11.83 20.48
CA THR A 24 -6.70 11.27 21.36
C THR A 24 -6.95 9.81 21.75
N SER A 25 -8.21 9.43 21.97
CA SER A 25 -8.63 8.05 22.27
C SER A 25 -8.26 7.06 21.16
N HIS A 26 -8.47 7.44 19.91
CA HIS A 26 -8.14 6.61 18.76
C HIS A 26 -6.64 6.56 18.49
N ARG A 27 -5.93 7.67 18.72
CA ARG A 27 -4.46 7.68 18.61
C ARG A 27 -3.82 6.73 19.62
N LEU A 28 -4.30 6.72 20.85
CA LEU A 28 -3.85 5.77 21.88
C LEU A 28 -4.09 4.31 21.47
N VAL A 29 -5.27 4.00 20.90
CA VAL A 29 -5.55 2.64 20.39
C VAL A 29 -4.64 2.25 19.24
N GLN A 30 -4.37 3.18 18.33
CA GLN A 30 -3.48 2.98 17.18
C GLN A 30 -2.00 2.80 17.59
N MET A 31 -1.57 3.30 18.76
CA MET A 31 -0.25 3.02 19.35
C MET A 31 -0.15 1.61 19.97
N GLY A 32 -1.17 0.75 19.79
CA GLY A 32 -1.15 -0.63 20.29
C GLY A 32 -1.86 -0.83 21.64
N LEU A 33 -2.51 0.19 22.19
CA LEU A 33 -3.39 0.00 23.36
C LEU A 33 -4.70 -0.65 22.91
N SER A 34 -5.20 -1.62 23.68
CA SER A 34 -6.56 -2.10 23.46
C SER A 34 -7.57 -1.00 23.76
N HIS A 35 -8.75 -1.03 23.13
CA HIS A 35 -9.82 -0.03 23.34
C HIS A 35 -10.11 0.18 24.84
N ARG A 36 -10.15 -0.91 25.62
CA ARG A 36 -10.35 -0.85 27.07
C ARG A 36 -9.20 -0.12 27.78
N ARG A 37 -7.94 -0.39 27.40
CA ARG A 37 -6.75 0.24 28.00
C ARG A 37 -6.67 1.73 27.67
N ALA A 38 -7.01 2.13 26.44
CA ALA A 38 -7.05 3.53 26.04
C ALA A 38 -8.09 4.34 26.84
N VAL A 39 -9.28 3.77 27.06
CA VAL A 39 -10.32 4.39 27.88
C VAL A 39 -9.89 4.50 29.35
N ILE A 40 -9.31 3.44 29.92
CA ILE A 40 -8.79 3.47 31.29
C ILE A 40 -7.71 4.55 31.45
N ALA A 41 -6.77 4.65 30.51
CA ALA A 41 -5.73 5.68 30.54
C ALA A 41 -6.32 7.10 30.55
N LEU A 42 -7.35 7.35 29.72
CA LEU A 42 -8.04 8.65 29.70
C LEU A 42 -8.77 8.94 31.03
N TYR A 43 -9.37 7.94 31.65
CA TYR A 43 -10.00 8.12 32.97
C TYR A 43 -8.98 8.40 34.07
N VAL A 44 -7.83 7.72 34.08
CA VAL A 44 -6.75 7.98 35.03
C VAL A 44 -6.23 9.41 34.89
N VAL A 45 -5.98 9.88 33.66
CA VAL A 45 -5.55 11.25 33.41
C VAL A 45 -6.63 12.25 33.88
N THR A 46 -7.90 11.99 33.58
CA THR A 46 -9.00 12.86 34.01
C THR A 46 -9.12 12.92 35.54
N ALA A 47 -8.97 11.79 36.23
CA ALA A 47 -9.01 11.72 37.68
C ALA A 47 -7.83 12.48 38.32
N VAL A 48 -6.61 12.32 37.79
CA VAL A 48 -5.42 13.06 38.26
C VAL A 48 -5.61 14.56 38.07
N LEU A 49 -6.08 15.00 36.91
CA LEU A 49 -6.36 16.41 36.63
C LEU A 49 -7.45 16.97 37.56
N GLY A 50 -8.51 16.20 37.84
CA GLY A 50 -9.56 16.58 38.77
C GLY A 50 -9.06 16.73 40.21
N LEU A 51 -8.21 15.81 40.67
CA LEU A 51 -7.56 15.91 41.99
C LEU A 51 -6.63 17.13 42.07
N LEU A 52 -5.87 17.39 41.01
CA LEU A 52 -4.98 18.54 40.94
C LEU A 52 -5.76 19.87 40.96
N ALA A 53 -6.86 19.94 40.21
CA ALA A 53 -7.75 21.11 40.21
C ALA A 53 -8.36 21.37 41.60
N THR A 54 -8.75 20.30 42.30
CA THR A 54 -9.27 20.37 43.67
C THR A 54 -8.18 20.86 44.63
N ALA A 55 -6.96 20.33 44.53
CA ALA A 55 -5.83 20.77 45.35
C ALA A 55 -5.53 22.26 45.14
N VAL A 56 -5.53 22.73 43.89
CA VAL A 56 -5.36 24.15 43.55
C VAL A 56 -6.49 25.02 44.12
N ALA A 57 -7.73 24.53 44.10
CA ALA A 57 -8.89 25.29 44.60
C ALA A 57 -8.91 25.46 46.12
N TYR A 58 -8.43 24.47 46.89
CA TYR A 58 -8.63 24.43 48.35
C TYR A 58 -7.36 24.60 49.19
N VAL A 59 -6.16 24.37 48.65
CA VAL A 59 -4.93 24.25 49.47
C VAL A 59 -3.89 25.33 49.14
N VAL A 60 -4.00 25.98 47.98
CA VAL A 60 -2.87 26.68 47.36
C VAL A 60 -3.04 28.20 47.38
N THR A 61 -1.99 28.94 47.74
CA THR A 61 -1.96 30.41 47.64
C THR A 61 -2.07 30.86 46.19
N ARG A 62 -2.65 32.05 45.93
CA ARG A 62 -2.89 32.55 44.57
C ARG A 62 -1.66 32.49 43.66
N GLN A 63 -0.47 32.78 44.19
CA GLN A 63 0.78 32.72 43.44
C GLN A 63 1.17 31.29 43.06
N LEU A 64 1.09 30.35 44.01
CA LEU A 64 1.42 28.96 43.77
C LEU A 64 0.37 28.28 42.84
N ALA A 65 -0.88 28.74 42.86
CA ALA A 65 -1.92 28.29 41.95
C ALA A 65 -1.60 28.63 40.49
N TRP A 66 -1.10 29.84 40.22
CA TRP A 66 -0.64 30.24 38.89
C TRP A 66 0.57 29.44 38.43
N VAL A 67 1.53 29.18 39.33
CA VAL A 67 2.72 28.36 39.01
C VAL A 67 2.32 26.93 38.64
N LEU A 68 1.41 26.31 39.39
CA LEU A 68 0.91 24.96 39.10
C LEU A 68 0.09 24.91 37.81
N ALA A 69 -0.73 25.92 37.54
CA ALA A 69 -1.50 25.99 36.30
C ALA A 69 -0.59 26.12 35.07
N LEU A 70 0.45 26.98 35.15
CA LEU A 70 1.42 27.16 34.08
C LEU A 70 2.28 25.92 33.86
N SER A 71 2.75 25.27 34.92
CA SER A 71 3.56 24.04 34.80
C SER A 71 2.75 22.90 34.22
N LEU A 72 1.49 22.72 34.64
CA LEU A 72 0.59 21.72 34.08
C LEU A 72 0.28 22.01 32.60
N GLY A 73 0.05 23.28 32.25
CA GLY A 73 -0.10 23.71 30.87
C GLY A 73 1.13 23.40 30.02
N ALA A 74 2.33 23.67 30.54
CA ALA A 74 3.59 23.37 29.86
C ALA A 74 3.81 21.86 29.68
N VAL A 75 3.53 21.04 30.71
CA VAL A 75 3.60 19.58 30.62
C VAL A 75 2.58 19.04 29.62
N ALA A 76 1.35 19.58 29.59
CA ALA A 76 0.35 19.21 28.61
C ALA A 76 0.81 19.55 27.18
N LEU A 77 1.35 20.74 26.94
CA LEU A 77 1.92 21.14 25.65
C LEU A 77 3.10 20.26 25.24
N LEU A 78 3.98 19.91 26.18
CA LEU A 78 5.11 19.01 25.95
C LEU A 78 4.64 17.60 25.58
N LEU A 79 3.69 17.04 26.35
CA LEU A 79 3.09 15.74 26.05
C LEU A 79 2.43 15.75 24.66
N ILE A 80 1.78 16.85 24.27
CA ILE A 80 1.19 17.01 22.94
C ILE A 80 2.26 17.07 21.86
N TYR A 81 3.32 17.85 22.07
CA TYR A 81 4.46 17.95 21.15
C TYR A 81 5.13 16.57 20.97
N LEU A 82 5.37 15.86 22.07
CA LEU A 82 5.90 14.50 22.05
C LEU A 82 4.92 13.54 21.38
N LEU A 83 3.63 13.61 21.65
CA LEU A 83 2.61 12.79 20.97
C LEU A 83 2.59 13.05 19.46
N GLU A 84 2.88 14.27 19.03
CA GLU A 84 2.89 14.64 17.62
C GLU A 84 4.22 14.30 16.92
N HIS A 85 5.33 14.26 17.65
CA HIS A 85 6.66 13.93 17.12
C HIS A 85 6.97 12.42 17.21
N LEU A 86 6.58 11.76 18.31
CA LEU A 86 6.66 10.32 18.54
C LEU A 86 5.53 9.55 17.87
N TRP A 87 4.55 10.25 17.29
CA TRP A 87 3.70 9.67 16.27
C TRP A 87 4.50 9.76 14.97
N PRO A 88 5.30 8.73 14.59
CA PRO A 88 5.66 8.58 13.19
C PRO A 88 4.31 8.60 12.51
N GLY A 89 4.08 9.60 11.66
CA GLY A 89 2.77 9.88 11.10
C GLY A 89 2.11 8.55 10.82
N ALA A 90 1.12 8.16 11.63
CA ALA A 90 0.14 7.23 11.16
C ALA A 90 -0.49 8.04 10.05
N GLN A 91 0.10 7.82 8.87
CA GLN A 91 -0.53 7.71 7.59
C GLN A 91 -2.00 7.51 7.83
N PRO A 92 -2.82 8.39 7.23
CA PRO A 92 -4.21 8.55 7.60
C PRO A 92 -4.80 7.21 8.03
N GLY A 93 -5.39 7.15 9.23
CA GLY A 93 -6.28 6.07 9.62
C GLY A 93 -7.53 5.96 8.72
N ALA A 94 -7.42 6.39 7.46
CA ALA A 94 -8.44 6.46 6.42
C ALA A 94 -8.47 5.21 5.54
N TRP A 95 -7.44 4.36 5.53
CA TRP A 95 -7.49 3.11 4.74
C TRP A 95 -8.22 1.99 5.52
N ARG A 96 -9.40 2.29 6.07
CA ARG A 96 -10.39 1.26 6.45
C ARG A 96 -11.17 0.74 5.25
N VAL A 97 -10.61 0.91 4.05
CA VAL A 97 -11.20 0.36 2.85
C VAL A 97 -10.67 -1.05 2.74
N ASN A 98 -11.55 -2.05 2.77
CA ASN A 98 -11.19 -3.43 2.47
C ASN A 98 -10.88 -3.52 0.96
N LEU A 99 -9.77 -2.91 0.52
CA LEU A 99 -9.36 -2.97 -0.88
C LEU A 99 -8.80 -4.33 -1.19
N ARG A 100 -9.29 -4.90 -2.27
CA ARG A 100 -8.65 -6.00 -2.97
C ARG A 100 -7.70 -5.38 -3.98
N VAL A 101 -6.41 -5.67 -3.88
CA VAL A 101 -5.39 -5.09 -4.76
C VAL A 101 -4.77 -6.21 -5.58
N ALA A 102 -4.82 -6.08 -6.91
CA ALA A 102 -4.11 -6.99 -7.81
C ALA A 102 -2.80 -6.32 -8.23
N VAL A 103 -1.68 -6.99 -8.03
CA VAL A 103 -0.34 -6.48 -8.31
C VAL A 103 0.28 -7.29 -9.43
N ILE A 104 0.74 -6.62 -10.47
CA ILE A 104 1.53 -7.18 -11.56
C ILE A 104 2.87 -6.48 -11.52
N GLY A 105 3.92 -7.16 -11.14
CA GLY A 105 5.22 -6.51 -11.01
C GLY A 105 6.41 -7.43 -11.06
N GLY A 106 7.58 -6.85 -11.23
CA GLY A 106 8.85 -7.56 -11.23
C GLY A 106 9.99 -6.70 -10.72
N GLY A 107 11.16 -7.30 -10.61
CA GLY A 107 12.37 -6.64 -10.13
C GLY A 107 12.36 -6.39 -8.62
N ALA A 108 13.51 -5.94 -8.12
CA ALA A 108 13.62 -5.48 -6.73
C ALA A 108 12.78 -4.21 -6.47
N GLU A 109 12.51 -3.43 -7.52
CA GLU A 109 11.68 -2.22 -7.48
C GLU A 109 10.22 -2.50 -7.10
N LEU A 110 9.71 -3.72 -7.33
CA LEU A 110 8.38 -4.12 -6.89
C LEU A 110 8.27 -4.16 -5.36
N LEU A 111 9.35 -4.48 -4.64
CA LEU A 111 9.30 -4.74 -3.20
C LEU A 111 8.72 -3.60 -2.35
N PRO A 112 9.18 -2.34 -2.48
CA PRO A 112 8.58 -1.21 -1.76
C PRO A 112 7.14 -0.92 -2.21
N VAL A 113 6.82 -1.11 -3.49
CA VAL A 113 5.46 -0.91 -4.02
C VAL A 113 4.50 -1.98 -3.50
N LEU A 114 4.96 -3.22 -3.34
CA LEU A 114 4.19 -4.30 -2.72
C LEU A 114 3.90 -3.99 -1.25
N GLU A 115 4.88 -3.44 -0.52
CA GLU A 115 4.69 -3.01 0.87
C GLU A 115 3.63 -1.88 0.98
N ALA A 116 3.63 -0.95 0.02
CA ALA A 116 2.58 0.05 -0.11
C ALA A 116 1.20 -0.61 -0.33
N CYS A 117 1.12 -1.60 -1.22
CA CYS A 117 -0.10 -2.34 -1.51
C CYS A 117 -0.61 -3.13 -0.30
N VAL A 118 0.28 -3.73 0.49
CA VAL A 118 -0.08 -4.47 1.72
C VAL A 118 -0.51 -3.54 2.86
N THR A 119 0.00 -2.31 2.86
CA THR A 119 -0.43 -1.27 3.80
C THR A 119 -1.82 -0.73 3.45
N LEU A 120 -2.12 -0.63 2.15
CA LEU A 120 -3.39 -0.12 1.62
C LEU A 120 -4.50 -1.17 1.59
N GLY A 121 -4.19 -2.39 1.15
CA GLY A 121 -5.15 -3.46 0.85
C GLY A 121 -5.24 -4.52 1.94
N ARG A 122 -6.43 -5.07 2.12
CA ARG A 122 -6.64 -6.22 3.03
C ARG A 122 -6.36 -7.55 2.35
N HIS A 123 -6.55 -7.60 1.03
CA HIS A 123 -6.26 -8.76 0.20
C HIS A 123 -5.41 -8.30 -0.97
N VAL A 124 -4.16 -8.79 -1.02
CA VAL A 124 -3.21 -8.45 -2.09
C VAL A 124 -2.90 -9.70 -2.90
N SER A 125 -3.29 -9.72 -4.17
CA SER A 125 -3.00 -10.82 -5.08
C SER A 125 -1.88 -10.41 -6.02
N VAL A 126 -0.74 -11.10 -5.99
CA VAL A 126 0.38 -10.84 -6.90
C VAL A 126 0.31 -11.86 -8.03
N LEU A 127 0.18 -11.38 -9.27
CA LEU A 127 0.14 -12.22 -10.46
C LEU A 127 1.56 -12.42 -10.98
N LEU A 128 1.89 -13.69 -11.21
CA LEU A 128 3.22 -14.13 -11.64
C LEU A 128 3.07 -14.99 -12.90
N THR A 129 3.80 -14.68 -13.96
CA THR A 129 3.78 -15.39 -15.23
C THR A 129 5.19 -15.86 -15.55
N PRO A 130 5.38 -17.17 -15.80
CA PRO A 130 6.67 -17.64 -16.27
C PRO A 130 6.93 -17.05 -17.66
N ALA A 131 8.07 -16.40 -17.85
CA ALA A 131 8.55 -15.90 -19.13
C ALA A 131 9.15 -17.03 -19.99
N GLY A 132 9.75 -18.06 -19.37
CA GLY A 132 10.39 -19.17 -20.06
C GLY A 132 11.43 -18.73 -21.10
N LYS A 133 11.72 -19.60 -22.08
CA LYS A 133 12.57 -19.22 -23.23
C LYS A 133 11.73 -18.43 -24.23
N ASN A 134 12.01 -17.14 -24.36
CA ASN A 134 11.34 -16.25 -25.30
C ASN A 134 12.36 -15.42 -26.09
N ALA A 135 11.97 -14.98 -27.28
CA ALA A 135 12.79 -14.10 -28.14
C ALA A 135 12.67 -12.61 -27.75
N LEU A 136 11.78 -12.29 -26.81
CA LEU A 136 11.41 -10.92 -26.42
C LEU A 136 12.21 -10.40 -25.21
N GLY A 137 13.12 -11.21 -24.66
CA GLY A 137 13.97 -10.86 -23.53
C GLY A 137 13.22 -10.77 -22.18
N TRP A 138 12.06 -11.40 -22.05
CA TRP A 138 11.33 -11.46 -20.77
C TRP A 138 12.01 -12.44 -19.82
N ARG A 139 12.00 -12.11 -18.52
CA ARG A 139 12.66 -12.86 -17.47
C ARG A 139 11.66 -13.43 -16.46
N ASP A 140 11.98 -14.63 -15.99
CA ASP A 140 11.31 -15.27 -14.86
C ASP A 140 11.72 -14.59 -13.55
N ILE A 141 10.79 -14.55 -12.59
CA ILE A 141 11.12 -14.17 -11.21
C ILE A 141 11.94 -15.29 -10.59
N ASP A 142 13.10 -14.95 -10.03
CA ASP A 142 13.95 -15.90 -9.33
C ASP A 142 13.33 -16.33 -7.97
N SER A 143 13.80 -17.46 -7.45
CA SER A 143 13.27 -18.01 -6.19
C SER A 143 13.53 -17.10 -4.98
N GLU A 144 14.64 -16.34 -4.97
CA GLU A 144 14.95 -15.41 -3.89
C GLU A 144 13.92 -14.28 -3.83
N ARG A 145 13.61 -13.68 -4.98
CA ARG A 145 12.62 -12.62 -5.11
C ARG A 145 11.22 -13.14 -4.84
N LEU A 146 10.88 -14.34 -5.29
CA LEU A 146 9.61 -14.96 -4.94
C LEU A 146 9.43 -15.11 -3.42
N GLN A 147 10.48 -15.55 -2.71
CA GLN A 147 10.49 -15.61 -1.24
C GLN A 147 10.37 -14.22 -0.63
N GLN A 148 11.06 -13.21 -1.15
CA GLN A 148 10.97 -11.82 -0.68
C GLN A 148 9.56 -11.21 -0.86
N LEU A 149 8.84 -11.60 -1.92
CA LEU A 149 7.43 -11.25 -2.11
C LEU A 149 6.54 -11.95 -1.08
N ALA A 150 6.75 -13.27 -0.87
CA ALA A 150 5.99 -14.07 0.09
C ALA A 150 6.15 -13.55 1.53
N VAL A 151 7.37 -13.17 1.92
CA VAL A 151 7.68 -12.58 3.23
C VAL A 151 6.89 -11.29 3.44
N ARG A 152 6.84 -10.41 2.43
CA ARG A 152 6.08 -9.14 2.50
C ARG A 152 4.57 -9.33 2.53
N LEU A 153 4.07 -10.38 1.87
CA LEU A 153 2.67 -10.75 1.92
C LEU A 153 2.27 -11.47 3.21
N SER A 154 3.23 -11.92 4.03
CA SER A 154 2.95 -12.64 5.28
C SER A 154 2.29 -11.74 6.33
N GLU A 155 1.41 -12.31 7.16
CA GLU A 155 0.88 -11.65 8.35
C GLU A 155 1.98 -11.32 9.38
N ALA A 156 3.06 -12.10 9.40
CA ALA A 156 4.21 -11.94 10.29
C ALA A 156 5.53 -11.95 9.48
N PRO A 157 5.90 -10.82 8.84
CA PRO A 157 7.03 -10.76 7.92
C PRO A 157 8.36 -11.18 8.56
N SER A 158 8.63 -10.77 9.80
CA SER A 158 9.87 -11.12 10.51
C SER A 158 10.00 -12.63 10.75
N ALA A 159 8.89 -13.31 11.07
CA ALA A 159 8.89 -14.76 11.26
C ALA A 159 9.03 -15.50 9.93
N ALA A 160 8.32 -15.05 8.89
CA ALA A 160 8.47 -15.60 7.54
C ALA A 160 9.90 -15.42 7.01
N GLN A 161 10.53 -14.28 7.27
CA GLN A 161 11.91 -14.02 6.86
C GLN A 161 12.89 -15.01 7.50
N LEU A 162 12.76 -15.29 8.79
CA LEU A 162 13.59 -16.28 9.49
C LEU A 162 13.43 -17.69 8.89
N LEU A 163 12.21 -18.08 8.52
CA LEU A 163 11.97 -19.36 7.86
C LEU A 163 12.60 -19.42 6.47
N MET A 164 12.54 -18.32 5.71
CA MET A 164 13.06 -18.26 4.34
C MET A 164 14.58 -18.15 4.27
N GLN A 165 15.26 -17.56 5.26
CA GLN A 165 16.73 -17.45 5.29
C GLN A 165 17.44 -18.80 5.17
N SER A 166 16.81 -19.89 5.63
CA SER A 166 17.34 -21.25 5.55
C SER A 166 16.69 -22.11 4.45
N ALA A 167 15.75 -21.55 3.68
CA ALA A 167 14.94 -22.32 2.74
C ALA A 167 15.67 -22.50 1.40
N ARG A 168 15.79 -23.78 0.97
CA ARG A 168 16.19 -24.12 -0.40
C ARG A 168 15.10 -23.71 -1.41
N PRO A 169 15.40 -23.65 -2.71
CA PRO A 169 14.37 -23.49 -3.75
C PRO A 169 13.24 -24.49 -3.56
N LEU A 170 12.00 -24.00 -3.48
CA LEU A 170 10.83 -24.77 -3.01
C LEU A 170 10.18 -25.66 -4.08
N GLY A 171 10.79 -25.73 -5.27
CA GLY A 171 10.28 -26.47 -6.43
C GLY A 171 10.98 -26.04 -7.72
N SER A 172 10.75 -26.77 -8.81
CA SER A 172 11.31 -26.43 -10.13
C SER A 172 10.41 -25.50 -10.94
N ALA A 173 9.09 -25.59 -10.77
CA ALA A 173 8.14 -24.73 -11.44
C ALA A 173 7.70 -23.55 -10.55
N LEU A 174 7.49 -22.38 -11.17
CA LEU A 174 7.02 -21.17 -10.48
C LEU A 174 5.69 -21.40 -9.74
N ARG A 175 4.79 -22.18 -10.34
CA ARG A 175 3.48 -22.51 -9.75
C ARG A 175 3.61 -23.31 -8.46
N ASP A 176 4.42 -24.37 -8.48
CA ASP A 176 4.63 -25.23 -7.31
C ASP A 176 5.22 -24.42 -6.14
N GLN A 177 6.19 -23.55 -6.43
CA GLN A 177 6.75 -22.66 -5.43
C GLN A 177 5.69 -21.72 -4.83
N CYS A 178 4.81 -21.15 -5.66
CA CYS A 178 3.71 -20.30 -5.20
C CYS A 178 2.71 -21.08 -4.32
N GLU A 179 2.32 -22.30 -4.73
CA GLU A 179 1.38 -23.14 -3.97
C GLU A 179 1.94 -23.56 -2.61
N VAL A 180 3.23 -23.91 -2.55
CA VAL A 180 3.94 -24.21 -1.30
C VAL A 180 3.96 -22.98 -0.40
N LEU A 181 4.35 -21.81 -0.92
CA LEU A 181 4.39 -20.57 -0.13
C LEU A 181 3.00 -20.13 0.36
N ASN A 182 1.98 -20.23 -0.49
CA ASN A 182 0.59 -19.93 -0.15
C ASN A 182 0.05 -20.83 0.97
N SER A 183 0.48 -22.09 1.02
CA SER A 183 0.02 -23.07 2.00
C SER A 183 0.83 -23.03 3.29
N ALA A 184 2.14 -22.79 3.19
CA ALA A 184 3.07 -22.79 4.32
C ALA A 184 3.02 -21.50 5.14
N LEU A 185 2.81 -20.36 4.49
CA LEU A 185 2.80 -19.06 5.15
C LEU A 185 1.35 -18.59 5.38
N ARG A 186 1.08 -18.08 6.58
CA ARG A 186 -0.11 -17.24 6.79
C ARG A 186 0.11 -15.90 6.10
N MET A 187 -0.59 -15.69 4.99
CA MET A 187 -0.44 -14.49 4.17
C MET A 187 -1.70 -13.63 4.17
N ARG A 188 -1.49 -12.30 4.20
CA ARG A 188 -2.50 -11.28 3.91
C ARG A 188 -2.92 -11.28 2.44
N GLY A 189 -2.10 -11.89 1.59
CA GLY A 189 -2.29 -11.97 0.16
C GLY A 189 -2.07 -13.37 -0.42
N ARG A 190 -2.03 -13.46 -1.75
CA ARG A 190 -1.75 -14.70 -2.48
C ARG A 190 -0.77 -14.44 -3.61
N LEU A 191 0.12 -15.40 -3.84
CA LEU A 191 0.96 -15.47 -5.03
C LEU A 191 0.24 -16.35 -6.06
N LEU A 192 -0.14 -15.79 -7.20
CA LEU A 192 -0.94 -16.46 -8.22
C LEU A 192 -0.12 -16.63 -9.49
N ALA A 193 0.35 -17.87 -9.71
CA ALA A 193 1.10 -18.20 -10.90
C ALA A 193 0.15 -18.52 -12.07
N ASN A 194 0.44 -17.92 -13.22
CA ASN A 194 -0.10 -18.31 -14.52
C ASN A 194 0.61 -19.57 -15.03
N GLN A 195 0.03 -20.21 -16.03
CA GLN A 195 0.43 -21.54 -16.46
C GLN A 195 1.18 -21.47 -17.79
N LEU A 196 2.22 -22.30 -17.89
CA LEU A 196 2.83 -22.65 -19.16
C LEU A 196 2.25 -24.00 -19.57
N ALA A 197 1.27 -23.99 -20.47
CA ALA A 197 0.72 -25.21 -21.05
C ALA A 197 1.58 -25.68 -22.23
N VAL A 198 1.67 -26.99 -22.46
CA VAL A 198 2.30 -27.52 -23.68
C VAL A 198 1.20 -27.66 -24.73
N GLY A 199 1.20 -26.77 -25.72
CA GLY A 199 0.31 -26.85 -26.87
C GLY A 199 0.90 -27.68 -28.00
N ALA A 200 0.08 -28.02 -28.99
CA ALA A 200 0.48 -28.80 -30.17
C ALA A 200 1.59 -28.11 -31.00
N ALA A 201 1.70 -26.78 -30.95
CA ALA A 201 2.68 -25.97 -31.65
C ALA A 201 3.83 -25.46 -30.76
N GLY A 202 3.89 -25.89 -29.50
CA GLY A 202 4.87 -25.42 -28.52
C GLY A 202 4.24 -24.91 -27.22
N PRO A 203 5.04 -24.38 -26.29
CA PRO A 203 4.54 -23.88 -25.02
C PRO A 203 3.62 -22.66 -25.22
N ILE A 204 2.42 -22.72 -24.64
CA ILE A 204 1.41 -21.65 -24.65
C ILE A 204 1.27 -21.14 -23.22
N LEU A 205 1.49 -19.84 -23.04
CA LEU A 205 1.24 -19.18 -21.77
C LEU A 205 -0.27 -18.90 -21.64
N THR A 206 -0.86 -19.29 -20.52
CA THR A 206 -2.28 -19.09 -20.23
C THR A 206 -2.49 -18.52 -18.84
N ALA A 207 -3.50 -17.67 -18.69
CA ALA A 207 -3.87 -17.15 -17.39
C ALA A 207 -4.52 -18.24 -16.52
N SER A 208 -4.11 -18.35 -15.25
CA SER A 208 -4.76 -19.29 -14.33
C SER A 208 -6.15 -18.79 -13.91
N ALA A 209 -7.05 -19.72 -13.59
CA ALA A 209 -8.40 -19.37 -13.14
C ALA A 209 -8.36 -18.47 -11.88
N ASP A 210 -7.47 -18.78 -10.93
CA ASP A 210 -7.30 -17.99 -9.71
C ASP A 210 -6.78 -16.58 -10.01
N ALA A 211 -5.83 -16.43 -10.94
CA ALA A 211 -5.31 -15.12 -11.35
C ALA A 211 -6.41 -14.28 -12.01
N MET A 212 -7.22 -14.89 -12.87
CA MET A 212 -8.36 -14.22 -13.51
C MET A 212 -9.44 -13.83 -12.50
N GLN A 213 -9.77 -14.71 -11.56
CA GLN A 213 -10.71 -14.40 -10.48
C GLN A 213 -10.21 -13.24 -9.62
N ALA A 214 -8.93 -13.22 -9.26
CA ALA A 214 -8.32 -12.13 -8.51
C ALA A 214 -8.39 -10.79 -9.25
N LEU A 215 -8.15 -10.78 -10.57
CA LEU A 215 -8.31 -9.58 -11.42
C LEU A 215 -9.77 -9.12 -11.50
N GLN A 216 -10.71 -10.05 -11.57
CA GLN A 216 -12.15 -9.75 -11.63
C GLN A 216 -12.71 -9.27 -10.30
N GLU A 217 -12.10 -9.62 -9.17
CA GLU A 217 -12.54 -9.26 -7.82
C GLU A 217 -11.80 -8.06 -7.23
N THR A 218 -10.72 -7.60 -7.87
CA THR A 218 -9.91 -6.48 -7.38
C THR A 218 -10.69 -5.17 -7.33
N ASP A 219 -10.23 -4.18 -6.58
CA ASP A 219 -10.72 -2.81 -6.59
C ASP A 219 -9.70 -1.85 -7.24
N LEU A 220 -8.43 -2.25 -7.25
CA LEU A 220 -7.29 -1.48 -7.70
C LEU A 220 -6.23 -2.41 -8.29
N ILE A 221 -5.78 -2.11 -9.51
CA ILE A 221 -4.73 -2.86 -10.19
C ILE A 221 -3.46 -2.01 -10.18
N VAL A 222 -2.35 -2.58 -9.70
CA VAL A 222 -1.05 -1.92 -9.62
C VAL A 222 -0.06 -2.65 -10.51
N ILE A 223 0.58 -1.92 -11.42
CA ILE A 223 1.62 -2.40 -12.32
C ILE A 223 2.93 -1.74 -11.89
N ALA A 224 3.96 -2.49 -11.53
CA ALA A 224 5.16 -1.90 -10.92
C ALA A 224 6.46 -2.65 -11.14
N GLY A 225 7.57 -1.91 -11.01
CA GLY A 225 8.93 -2.42 -11.08
C GLY A 225 9.41 -2.74 -12.49
N ASP A 226 10.31 -3.71 -12.62
CA ASP A 226 10.98 -4.05 -13.87
C ASP A 226 10.00 -4.69 -14.86
N LEU A 227 9.72 -3.98 -15.97
CA LEU A 227 8.73 -4.44 -16.95
C LEU A 227 9.13 -5.73 -17.68
N HIS A 228 10.43 -6.01 -17.81
CA HIS A 228 10.91 -7.22 -18.50
C HIS A 228 10.84 -8.46 -17.60
N GLU A 229 10.81 -8.29 -16.28
CA GLU A 229 10.65 -9.38 -15.32
C GLU A 229 9.16 -9.50 -14.97
N ASN A 230 8.51 -10.62 -15.31
CA ASN A 230 7.09 -10.91 -15.04
C ASN A 230 6.02 -10.00 -15.70
N VAL A 231 6.19 -8.67 -15.75
CA VAL A 231 5.12 -7.73 -16.11
C VAL A 231 4.71 -7.87 -17.56
N LEU A 232 5.63 -7.72 -18.52
CA LEU A 232 5.32 -7.84 -19.94
C LEU A 232 4.80 -9.24 -20.30
N ALA A 233 5.34 -10.29 -19.66
CA ALA A 233 4.83 -11.65 -19.81
C ALA A 233 3.37 -11.76 -19.36
N THR A 234 3.02 -11.15 -18.22
CA THR A 234 1.65 -11.16 -17.67
C THR A 234 0.69 -10.32 -18.51
N LEU A 235 1.09 -9.12 -18.91
CA LEU A 235 0.25 -8.20 -19.69
C LEU A 235 0.03 -8.68 -21.13
N SER A 236 0.95 -9.48 -21.67
CA SER A 236 0.83 -10.05 -23.01
C SER A 236 -0.11 -11.25 -23.08
N LEU A 237 -0.56 -11.79 -21.94
CA LEU A 237 -1.58 -12.84 -21.92
C LEU A 237 -2.90 -12.31 -22.48
N PRO A 238 -3.48 -12.92 -23.53
CA PRO A 238 -4.71 -12.43 -24.17
C PRO A 238 -5.89 -12.34 -23.20
N GLU A 239 -5.98 -13.23 -22.22
CA GLU A 239 -7.00 -13.22 -21.18
C GLU A 239 -6.84 -12.05 -20.22
N VAL A 240 -5.62 -11.82 -19.73
CA VAL A 240 -5.30 -10.71 -18.82
C VAL A 240 -5.49 -9.38 -19.53
N ALA A 241 -4.91 -9.18 -20.72
CA ALA A 241 -5.04 -7.94 -21.49
C ALA A 241 -6.51 -7.57 -21.76
N ARG A 242 -7.33 -8.55 -22.13
CA ARG A 242 -8.76 -8.37 -22.39
C ARG A 242 -9.54 -8.02 -21.13
N GLU A 243 -9.25 -8.67 -20.01
CA GLU A 243 -9.87 -8.33 -18.72
C GLU A 243 -9.46 -6.94 -18.26
N LEU A 244 -8.16 -6.61 -18.36
CA LEU A 244 -7.66 -5.28 -18.02
C LEU A 244 -8.33 -4.20 -18.86
N ARG A 245 -8.48 -4.37 -20.18
CA ARG A 245 -9.17 -3.39 -21.05
C ARG A 245 -10.65 -3.19 -20.69
N ARG A 246 -11.33 -4.27 -20.30
CA ARG A 246 -12.76 -4.24 -19.91
C ARG A 246 -12.98 -3.71 -18.50
N SER A 247 -11.98 -3.82 -17.63
CA SER A 247 -12.04 -3.40 -16.24
C SER A 247 -12.30 -1.90 -16.13
N LYS A 248 -13.28 -1.53 -15.31
CA LYS A 248 -13.57 -0.13 -14.97
C LYS A 248 -12.71 0.38 -13.81
N ARG A 249 -11.80 -0.46 -13.30
CA ARG A 249 -10.99 -0.17 -12.12
C ARG A 249 -9.76 0.65 -12.48
N PRO A 250 -9.24 1.46 -11.54
CA PRO A 250 -7.96 2.11 -11.72
C PRO A 250 -6.86 1.07 -11.94
N ARG A 251 -6.05 1.29 -12.98
CA ARG A 251 -4.89 0.49 -13.40
C ARG A 251 -3.69 1.42 -13.35
N VAL A 252 -2.95 1.36 -12.26
CA VAL A 252 -1.95 2.35 -11.89
C VAL A 252 -0.55 1.79 -12.16
N LEU A 253 0.22 2.48 -13.00
CA LEU A 253 1.63 2.20 -13.21
C LEU A 253 2.47 2.95 -12.16
N VAL A 254 3.27 2.23 -11.39
CA VAL A 254 4.18 2.79 -10.39
C VAL A 254 5.61 2.51 -10.84
N HIS A 255 6.32 3.53 -11.31
CA HIS A 255 7.65 3.36 -11.88
C HIS A 255 8.50 4.62 -11.70
N ALA A 256 9.82 4.46 -11.51
CA ALA A 256 10.76 5.58 -11.44
C ALA A 256 10.83 6.43 -12.72
N ASN A 257 10.48 5.87 -13.88
CA ASN A 257 10.49 6.54 -15.17
C ASN A 257 9.27 6.10 -16.00
N PRO A 258 8.07 6.66 -15.71
CA PRO A 258 6.85 6.31 -16.43
C PRO A 258 6.90 6.56 -17.94
N PRO A 259 7.54 7.61 -18.48
CA PRO A 259 7.66 7.78 -19.94
C PRO A 259 8.35 6.60 -20.63
N ALA A 260 9.50 6.14 -20.11
CA ALA A 260 10.20 4.98 -20.65
C ALA A 260 9.37 3.70 -20.51
N ALA A 261 8.72 3.51 -19.35
CA ALA A 261 7.84 2.39 -19.09
C ALA A 261 6.65 2.34 -20.07
N LEU A 262 5.99 3.48 -20.31
CA LEU A 262 4.88 3.59 -21.26
C LEU A 262 5.33 3.36 -22.71
N ALA A 263 6.54 3.78 -23.08
CA ALA A 263 7.10 3.48 -24.40
C ALA A 263 7.29 1.97 -24.61
N LEU A 264 7.80 1.25 -23.59
CA LEU A 264 7.92 -0.21 -23.61
C LEU A 264 6.55 -0.89 -23.70
N LEU A 265 5.58 -0.47 -22.88
CA LEU A 265 4.22 -0.99 -22.93
C LEU A 265 3.54 -0.72 -24.27
N LYS A 266 3.84 0.41 -24.91
CA LYS A 266 3.33 0.76 -26.25
C LYS A 266 3.93 -0.15 -27.31
N ALA A 267 5.23 -0.41 -27.26
CA ALA A 267 5.90 -1.36 -28.15
C ALA A 267 5.32 -2.78 -28.02
N ALA A 268 4.91 -3.16 -26.81
CA ALA A 268 4.23 -4.43 -26.54
C ALA A 268 2.71 -4.42 -26.84
N GLY A 269 2.14 -3.30 -27.29
CA GLY A 269 0.71 -3.21 -27.63
C GLY A 269 -0.24 -3.26 -26.44
N VAL A 270 0.24 -2.93 -25.24
CA VAL A 270 -0.50 -2.99 -23.97
C VAL A 270 -0.52 -1.67 -23.19
N ALA A 271 -0.02 -0.56 -23.76
CA ALA A 271 -0.06 0.76 -23.10
C ALA A 271 -1.49 1.23 -22.75
N ASP A 272 -2.49 0.75 -23.50
CA ASP A 272 -3.89 1.11 -23.30
C ASP A 272 -4.51 0.51 -22.03
N VAL A 273 -3.83 -0.42 -21.37
CA VAL A 273 -4.28 -0.98 -20.08
C VAL A 273 -4.00 -0.06 -18.90
N VAL A 274 -3.10 0.92 -19.04
CA VAL A 274 -2.70 1.81 -17.94
C VAL A 274 -3.58 3.06 -17.94
N THR A 275 -4.17 3.41 -16.79
CA THR A 275 -5.02 4.60 -16.64
C THR A 275 -4.40 5.72 -15.82
N HIS A 276 -3.52 5.40 -14.88
CA HIS A 276 -2.83 6.40 -14.06
C HIS A 276 -1.38 5.99 -13.90
N ALA A 277 -0.51 6.96 -13.60
CA ALA A 277 0.86 6.67 -13.25
C ALA A 277 1.28 7.45 -12.00
N VAL A 278 2.10 6.81 -11.17
CA VAL A 278 2.78 7.38 -10.01
C VAL A 278 4.26 7.51 -10.37
N ALA A 279 4.81 8.70 -10.20
CA ALA A 279 6.15 9.08 -10.66
C ALA A 279 6.89 9.88 -9.59
N PRO A 280 8.24 9.89 -9.59
CA PRO A 280 9.00 10.87 -8.84
C PRO A 280 8.58 12.31 -9.20
N ALA A 281 8.53 13.19 -8.20
CA ALA A 281 8.11 14.59 -8.35
C ALA A 281 9.01 15.42 -9.27
N GLN A 282 10.20 14.91 -9.63
CA GLN A 282 11.10 15.59 -10.57
C GLN A 282 10.68 15.44 -12.05
N LEU A 283 9.65 14.63 -12.35
CA LEU A 283 9.17 14.42 -13.71
C LEU A 283 7.91 15.26 -13.98
N ASP A 284 8.00 16.10 -15.00
CA ASP A 284 6.86 16.87 -15.49
C ASP A 284 5.82 15.95 -16.18
N GLY A 285 4.54 16.18 -15.91
CA GLY A 285 3.41 15.52 -16.57
C GLY A 285 2.20 15.30 -15.66
N LEU A 286 1.18 14.62 -16.19
CA LEU A 286 -0.08 14.33 -15.49
C LEU A 286 0.04 13.05 -14.63
N TRP A 287 1.02 13.05 -13.73
CA TRP A 287 1.32 11.93 -12.85
C TRP A 287 1.01 12.27 -11.40
N TYR A 288 0.77 11.24 -10.60
CA TYR A 288 0.76 11.40 -9.15
C TYR A 288 2.21 11.45 -8.67
N SER A 289 2.63 12.61 -8.18
CA SER A 289 4.00 12.85 -7.74
C SER A 289 4.24 12.27 -6.34
N VAL A 290 5.31 11.48 -6.20
CA VAL A 290 5.89 11.06 -4.92
C VAL A 290 7.34 11.53 -4.86
N THR A 291 7.92 11.75 -3.67
CA THR A 291 9.34 12.16 -3.60
C THR A 291 10.26 11.04 -4.07
N ASP A 292 9.90 9.80 -3.74
CA ASP A 292 10.60 8.58 -4.14
C ASP A 292 9.57 7.45 -4.29
N VAL A 293 9.69 6.65 -5.35
CA VAL A 293 8.84 5.49 -5.60
C VAL A 293 9.18 4.33 -4.65
N ALA A 294 10.37 4.36 -4.05
CA ALA A 294 10.75 3.44 -2.98
C ALA A 294 10.09 3.76 -1.62
N ASP A 295 9.52 4.97 -1.46
CA ASP A 295 8.78 5.34 -0.24
C ASP A 295 7.37 4.73 -0.26
N SER A 296 7.24 3.56 0.38
CA SER A 296 5.99 2.81 0.45
C SER A 296 4.82 3.59 1.05
N ALA A 297 5.09 4.55 1.96
CA ALA A 297 4.08 5.40 2.56
C ALA A 297 3.44 6.34 1.55
N GLN A 298 4.28 7.02 0.79
CA GLN A 298 3.84 7.98 -0.23
C GLN A 298 3.16 7.28 -1.39
N VAL A 299 3.70 6.13 -1.82
CA VAL A 299 3.06 5.30 -2.84
C VAL A 299 1.69 4.82 -2.37
N ALA A 300 1.55 4.34 -1.14
CA ALA A 300 0.25 3.92 -0.59
C ALA A 300 -0.75 5.09 -0.57
N GLN A 301 -0.27 6.28 -0.22
CA GLN A 301 -1.07 7.49 -0.24
C GLN A 301 -1.55 7.87 -1.65
N ALA A 302 -0.66 7.86 -2.64
CA ALA A 302 -0.99 8.14 -4.03
C ALA A 302 -2.01 7.13 -4.57
N LEU A 303 -1.78 5.84 -4.34
CA LEU A 303 -2.67 4.75 -4.77
C LEU A 303 -4.08 4.90 -4.21
N HIS A 304 -4.22 5.28 -2.95
CA HIS A 304 -5.54 5.52 -2.39
C HIS A 304 -6.23 6.74 -2.99
N VAL A 305 -5.52 7.85 -3.16
CA VAL A 305 -6.11 9.07 -3.74
C VAL A 305 -6.67 8.75 -5.12
N ILE A 306 -5.90 8.05 -5.96
CA ILE A 306 -6.34 7.57 -7.28
C ILE A 306 -7.63 6.75 -7.16
N TRP A 307 -7.65 5.77 -6.25
CA TRP A 307 -8.83 4.92 -6.05
C TRP A 307 -10.06 5.73 -5.59
N VAL A 308 -9.90 6.68 -4.67
CA VAL A 308 -11.00 7.56 -4.20
C VAL A 308 -11.53 8.45 -5.32
N GLU A 309 -10.65 9.02 -6.13
CA GLU A 309 -11.07 9.87 -7.25
C GLU A 309 -11.84 9.06 -8.29
N CYS A 310 -11.32 7.88 -8.65
CA CYS A 310 -11.99 6.98 -9.59
C CYS A 310 -13.33 6.44 -9.07
N THR A 311 -13.49 6.28 -7.75
CA THR A 311 -14.76 5.80 -7.17
C THR A 311 -15.79 6.92 -7.00
N LYS A 312 -15.36 8.16 -6.77
CA LYS A 312 -16.25 9.32 -6.64
C LYS A 312 -16.73 9.85 -7.99
N VAL A 313 -15.85 9.86 -8.99
CA VAL A 313 -16.20 10.21 -10.36
C VAL A 313 -16.97 9.01 -10.92
N ARG A 314 -18.28 9.14 -11.19
CA ARG A 314 -19.09 8.12 -11.88
C ARG A 314 -18.70 8.03 -13.36
N GLY A 315 -17.43 7.75 -13.65
CA GLY A 315 -16.86 7.67 -14.99
C GLY A 315 -15.84 6.56 -15.08
N THR A 316 -15.73 5.93 -16.24
CA THR A 316 -14.70 4.93 -16.50
C THR A 316 -13.34 5.62 -16.63
N PRO A 317 -12.30 5.23 -15.87
CA PRO A 317 -10.98 5.84 -15.99
C PRO A 317 -10.43 5.64 -17.40
N GLN A 318 -9.93 6.72 -18.02
CA GLN A 318 -9.44 6.72 -19.40
C GLN A 318 -7.98 6.25 -19.47
N PRO A 319 -7.57 5.55 -20.54
CA PRO A 319 -6.18 5.13 -20.73
C PRO A 319 -5.21 6.31 -20.94
N LEU A 320 -4.00 6.20 -20.41
CA LEU A 320 -2.92 7.19 -20.57
C LEU A 320 -2.33 7.23 -21.99
N ALA A 321 -2.55 6.19 -22.79
CA ALA A 321 -1.98 6.04 -24.13
C ALA A 321 -2.36 7.19 -25.09
N GLY A 322 -3.43 7.95 -24.81
CA GLY A 322 -3.84 9.10 -25.61
C GLY A 322 -3.10 10.40 -25.32
N TRP A 323 -2.42 10.52 -24.17
CA TRP A 323 -1.90 11.82 -23.68
C TRP A 323 -0.36 11.91 -23.66
N ALA A 324 0.35 10.78 -23.64
CA ALA A 324 1.82 10.76 -23.57
C ALA A 324 2.53 11.16 -24.89
N LEU A 325 1.82 11.72 -25.87
CA LEU A 325 2.34 12.06 -27.21
C LEU A 325 1.84 13.42 -27.74
N GLY A 326 1.52 14.35 -26.83
CA GLY A 326 1.34 15.76 -27.15
C GLY A 326 2.60 16.56 -26.83
#